data_AF-A0A359M9G8-F1
#
_entry.id   AF-A0A359M9G8-F1
#
_cell.length_a   1.000
_cell.length_b   1.000
_cell.length_c   1.000
_cell.angle_alpha   90.00
_cell.angle_beta   90.00
_cell.angle_gamma   90.00
#
_symmetry.space_group_name_H-M   'P 1'
#
loop_
_entity.id
_entity.type
_entity.pdbx_description
1 polymer ?
#
loop_
_entity_poly.entity_id
_entity_poly.type
_entity_poly.pdbx_seq_one_letter_code
_entity_poly.pdbx_strand_id
1 'polypeptide(L)'
;MSVGRNIYINGEIPFQELENYAFKHSNNWRIQTLGTEDEPYLFYFEAGTTNELTMEVSLGEYGPLIAQIQSSISNLNKIYREILVYTGPEPDQYRDYQLEERVTNLVPRLTAEKENLSYVRESIIDISGSKSDKTGILDTVLLQLEDFIEKPREIHKNLLSYNSNVSSLGTLVILLSSQPLEIDYFIVHDPEVDLPQSQSSFFSKFIYNVRAFFASFTTDYSAIGQTTNDDSNETIEVWLSIGKDQANVLRKLIDESFTPNSDIQVDLKLVNGSVLLPATLSGEGPDVAMGVGNETPVNYAMRNAVYDLTQFDDFDTISPRFKESAFTPYTYEDGIYALPEQQIFLMMFYRTDIFDELGLTYPNTWDEVIQMIPDLQKHNLEFYLPVPITQGSVANLPPNPIFSTMFYQNDGEFYVNGNKESGFNE
;
A
#
# COMPACT_ATOMS: atom_id res chain seq x y z
N MET A 1 -17.60 4.65 9.44
CA MET A 1 -17.46 5.83 8.56
C MET A 1 -18.41 5.69 7.39
N SER A 2 -19.22 6.72 7.13
CA SER A 2 -20.02 6.75 5.91
C SER A 2 -19.12 6.86 4.68
N VAL A 3 -19.54 6.24 3.58
CA VAL A 3 -18.89 6.46 2.28
C VAL A 3 -19.80 7.18 1.31
N GLY A 4 -19.25 8.19 0.61
CA GLY A 4 -20.01 9.05 -0.29
C GLY A 4 -20.03 8.52 -1.73
N ARG A 5 -21.19 8.59 -2.40
CA ARG A 5 -21.31 8.34 -3.84
C ARG A 5 -22.13 9.43 -4.53
N ASN A 6 -21.67 9.87 -5.70
CA ASN A 6 -22.55 10.53 -6.65
C ASN A 6 -23.26 9.43 -7.44
N ILE A 7 -24.59 9.43 -7.43
CA ILE A 7 -25.41 8.39 -8.06
C ILE A 7 -26.05 8.94 -9.33
N TYR A 8 -25.71 8.33 -10.46
CA TYR A 8 -26.18 8.70 -11.78
C TYR A 8 -27.12 7.62 -12.32
N ILE A 9 -28.19 8.05 -12.98
CA ILE A 9 -29.05 7.20 -13.79
C ILE A 9 -28.94 7.70 -15.22
N ASN A 10 -28.54 6.82 -16.14
CA ASN A 10 -28.34 7.15 -17.56
C ASN A 10 -27.41 8.35 -17.80
N GLY A 11 -26.36 8.46 -16.98
CA GLY A 11 -25.34 9.51 -17.08
C GLY A 11 -25.69 10.85 -16.43
N GLU A 12 -26.89 11.01 -15.86
CA GLU A 12 -27.33 12.23 -15.18
C GLU A 12 -27.63 11.95 -13.71
N ILE A 13 -27.40 12.94 -12.83
CA ILE A 13 -27.84 12.88 -11.44
C ILE A 13 -29.31 13.29 -11.40
N PRO A 14 -30.25 12.37 -11.06
CA PRO A 14 -31.69 12.65 -11.17
C PRO A 14 -32.18 13.83 -10.32
N PHE A 15 -31.61 14.00 -9.14
CA PHE A 15 -31.90 15.09 -8.20
C PHE A 15 -30.75 15.26 -7.19
N GLN A 16 -30.68 16.43 -6.55
CA GLN A 16 -29.53 16.88 -5.78
C GLN A 16 -29.15 15.97 -4.61
N GLU A 17 -30.12 15.30 -4.00
CA GLU A 17 -29.92 14.41 -2.85
C GLU A 17 -29.07 13.16 -3.20
N LEU A 18 -28.87 12.87 -4.49
CA LEU A 18 -27.97 11.81 -4.95
C LEU A 18 -26.53 12.28 -5.19
N GLU A 19 -26.26 13.57 -5.06
CA GLU A 19 -24.89 14.06 -4.91
C GLU A 19 -24.37 13.74 -3.51
N ASN A 20 -23.19 13.15 -3.43
CA ASN A 20 -22.55 12.80 -2.17
C ASN A 20 -23.39 11.89 -1.25
N TYR A 21 -24.27 11.06 -1.80
CA TYR A 21 -25.14 10.17 -1.03
C TYR A 21 -24.32 9.28 -0.08
N ALA A 22 -24.66 9.32 1.20
CA ALA A 22 -23.87 8.72 2.27
C ALA A 22 -24.33 7.30 2.63
N PHE A 23 -23.48 6.32 2.37
CA PHE A 23 -23.66 4.94 2.83
C PHE A 23 -23.05 4.78 4.22
N LYS A 24 -23.88 4.75 5.27
CA LYS A 24 -23.41 4.52 6.66
C LYS A 24 -22.68 3.17 6.79
N HIS A 25 -21.63 3.12 7.60
CA HIS A 25 -20.90 1.88 7.84
C HIS A 25 -21.74 0.84 8.58
N SER A 26 -21.60 -0.43 8.20
CA SER A 26 -22.16 -1.57 8.92
C SER A 26 -21.17 -2.73 8.90
N ASN A 27 -21.00 -3.41 10.04
CA ASN A 27 -20.20 -4.63 10.12
C ASN A 27 -20.90 -5.86 9.53
N ASN A 28 -22.21 -5.75 9.25
CA ASN A 28 -23.00 -6.82 8.65
C ASN A 28 -23.53 -6.36 7.29
N TRP A 29 -23.73 -7.32 6.37
CA TRP A 29 -24.56 -7.11 5.18
C TRP A 29 -25.90 -6.51 5.57
N ARG A 30 -26.33 -5.50 4.81
CA ARG A 30 -27.59 -4.79 5.00
C ARG A 30 -28.15 -4.39 3.65
N ILE A 31 -29.46 -4.33 3.56
CA ILE A 31 -30.11 -3.68 2.43
C ILE A 31 -30.16 -2.19 2.75
N GLN A 32 -29.58 -1.37 1.89
CA GLN A 32 -29.65 0.07 1.95
C GLN A 32 -30.57 0.55 0.82
N THR A 33 -31.78 0.97 1.18
CA THR A 33 -32.68 1.65 0.26
C THR A 33 -32.18 3.08 0.03
N LEU A 34 -32.12 3.52 -1.22
CA LEU A 34 -31.81 4.92 -1.55
C LEU A 34 -33.01 5.77 -1.15
N GLY A 35 -32.77 6.75 -0.29
CA GLY A 35 -33.82 7.53 0.35
C GLY A 35 -33.32 8.24 1.59
N THR A 36 -34.26 8.88 2.28
CA THR A 36 -34.07 9.39 3.64
C THR A 36 -34.30 8.27 4.67
N GLU A 37 -34.18 8.57 5.97
CA GLU A 37 -34.50 7.56 7.00
C GLU A 37 -35.98 7.14 6.99
N ASP A 38 -36.87 8.01 6.47
CA ASP A 38 -38.32 7.81 6.52
C ASP A 38 -38.94 7.48 5.14
N GLU A 39 -38.31 7.90 4.03
CA GLU A 39 -38.92 7.79 2.70
C GLU A 39 -37.93 7.32 1.62
N PRO A 40 -38.29 6.30 0.80
CA PRO A 40 -37.48 5.88 -0.33
C PRO A 40 -37.57 6.88 -1.48
N TYR A 41 -36.48 7.03 -2.23
CA TYR A 41 -36.50 7.78 -3.47
C TYR A 41 -37.13 6.96 -4.60
N LEU A 42 -37.91 7.64 -5.44
CA LEU A 42 -38.58 7.04 -6.59
C LEU A 42 -37.84 7.42 -7.87
N PHE A 43 -37.62 6.41 -8.71
CA PHE A 43 -36.97 6.55 -10.01
C PHE A 43 -37.94 6.19 -11.11
N TYR A 44 -38.00 7.02 -12.15
CA TYR A 44 -38.78 6.73 -13.33
C TYR A 44 -37.91 6.02 -14.37
N PHE A 45 -38.35 4.84 -14.81
CA PHE A 45 -37.68 4.07 -15.85
C PHE A 45 -38.63 3.81 -17.02
N GLU A 46 -38.17 4.11 -18.24
CA GLU A 46 -38.96 3.87 -19.45
C GLU A 46 -38.97 2.38 -19.82
N ALA A 47 -40.16 1.83 -20.04
CA ALA A 47 -40.32 0.42 -20.40
C ALA A 47 -39.61 0.10 -21.74
N GLY A 48 -38.87 -1.01 -21.77
CA GLY A 48 -38.15 -1.47 -22.97
C GLY A 48 -36.82 -0.76 -23.23
N THR A 49 -36.36 0.10 -22.31
CA THR A 49 -35.04 0.74 -22.38
C THR A 49 -34.05 0.05 -21.44
N THR A 50 -32.78 0.03 -21.84
CA THR A 50 -31.69 -0.36 -20.93
C THR A 50 -31.31 0.87 -20.12
N ASN A 51 -31.33 0.76 -18.80
CA ASN A 51 -30.95 1.84 -17.90
C ASN A 51 -29.58 1.55 -17.29
N GLU A 52 -28.76 2.57 -17.13
CA GLU A 52 -27.43 2.51 -16.54
C GLU A 52 -27.45 3.16 -15.15
N LEU A 53 -26.96 2.44 -14.14
CA LEU A 53 -26.68 2.98 -12.81
C LEU A 53 -25.16 3.15 -12.67
N THR A 54 -24.73 4.39 -12.50
CA THR A 54 -23.31 4.71 -12.28
C THR A 54 -23.13 5.29 -10.88
N MET A 55 -22.12 4.80 -10.16
CA MET A 55 -21.76 5.28 -8.83
C MET A 55 -20.32 5.75 -8.82
N GLU A 56 -20.13 7.05 -8.69
CA GLU A 56 -18.82 7.67 -8.59
C GLU A 56 -18.46 7.89 -7.12
N VAL A 57 -17.21 7.59 -6.75
CA VAL A 57 -16.71 7.90 -5.42
C VAL A 57 -16.69 9.41 -5.22
N SER A 58 -17.39 9.89 -4.20
CA SER A 58 -17.28 11.28 -3.79
C SER A 58 -16.67 11.40 -2.40
N LEU A 59 -15.78 12.38 -2.25
CA LEU A 59 -15.22 12.76 -0.96
C LEU A 59 -16.19 13.57 -0.12
N GLY A 60 -17.24 14.16 -0.73
CA GLY A 60 -18.27 14.93 -0.04
C GLY A 60 -17.72 15.86 1.03
N GLU A 61 -18.25 15.72 2.25
CA GLU A 61 -17.87 16.52 3.42
C GLU A 61 -16.41 16.30 3.88
N TYR A 62 -15.79 15.17 3.52
CA TYR A 62 -14.39 14.92 3.84
C TYR A 62 -13.41 15.70 2.94
N GLY A 63 -13.82 16.11 1.74
CA GLY A 63 -12.95 16.81 0.79
C GLY A 63 -12.30 18.08 1.37
N PRO A 64 -13.09 19.05 1.88
CA PRO A 64 -12.55 20.25 2.53
C PRO A 64 -11.68 19.95 3.76
N LEU A 65 -12.04 18.92 4.54
CA LEU A 65 -11.28 18.51 5.73
C LEU A 65 -9.91 17.93 5.34
N ILE A 66 -9.86 17.12 4.28
CA ILE A 66 -8.60 16.59 3.72
C ILE A 66 -7.70 17.75 3.28
N ALA A 67 -8.25 18.74 2.56
CA ALA A 67 -7.48 19.91 2.13
C ALA A 67 -6.93 20.71 3.33
N GLN A 68 -7.72 20.87 4.40
CA GLN A 68 -7.26 21.51 5.63
C GLN A 68 -6.13 20.71 6.30
N ILE A 69 -6.25 19.38 6.41
CA ILE A 69 -5.18 18.54 6.95
C ILE A 69 -3.90 18.68 6.13
N GLN A 70 -3.99 18.68 4.79
CA GLN A 70 -2.84 18.86 3.90
C GLN A 70 -2.16 20.21 4.11
N SER A 71 -2.95 21.29 4.28
CA SER A 71 -2.43 22.62 4.62
C SER A 71 -1.70 22.60 5.96
N SER A 72 -2.29 22.00 6.99
CA SER A 72 -1.67 21.84 8.31
C SER A 72 -0.38 21.02 8.26
N ILE A 73 -0.33 19.94 7.48
CA ILE A 73 0.90 19.16 7.26
C ILE A 73 1.99 20.04 6.66
N SER A 74 1.68 20.86 5.66
CA SER A 74 2.63 21.77 5.02
C SER A 74 3.18 22.79 6.04
N ASN A 75 2.29 23.43 6.81
CA ASN A 75 2.66 24.43 7.81
C ASN A 75 3.49 23.84 8.96
N LEU A 76 3.10 22.67 9.47
CA LEU A 76 3.83 21.97 10.52
C LEU A 76 5.22 21.50 10.02
N ASN A 77 5.31 20.96 8.80
CA ASN A 77 6.61 20.63 8.20
C ASN A 77 7.50 21.86 8.02
N LYS A 78 6.92 23.02 7.70
CA LYS A 78 7.67 24.28 7.61
C LYS A 78 8.22 24.69 8.99
N ILE A 79 7.39 24.65 10.03
CA ILE A 79 7.83 24.90 11.42
C ILE A 79 8.94 23.93 11.82
N TYR A 80 8.79 22.64 11.51
CA TYR A 80 9.79 21.62 11.77
C TYR A 80 11.15 21.98 11.16
N ARG A 81 11.18 22.34 9.87
CA ARG A 81 12.41 22.73 9.17
C ARG A 81 13.05 23.98 9.77
N GLU A 82 12.24 25.00 10.11
CA GLU A 82 12.74 26.22 10.76
C GLU A 82 13.37 25.93 12.13
N ILE A 83 12.83 24.96 12.89
CA ILE A 83 13.44 24.49 14.13
C ILE A 83 14.78 23.78 13.85
N LEU A 84 14.80 22.88 12.85
CA LEU A 84 16.00 22.12 12.48
C LEU A 84 17.19 23.03 12.14
N VAL A 85 16.98 24.19 11.53
CA VAL A 85 18.05 25.18 11.26
C VAL A 85 18.85 25.52 12.52
N TYR A 86 18.22 25.55 13.69
CA TYR A 86 18.87 25.88 14.95
C TYR A 86 19.30 24.65 15.75
N THR A 87 18.54 23.56 15.67
CA THR A 87 18.73 22.37 16.52
C THR A 87 19.63 21.32 15.87
N GLY A 88 19.67 21.27 14.54
CA GLY A 88 20.10 20.09 13.79
C GLY A 88 19.08 18.93 13.93
N PRO A 89 19.31 17.82 13.21
CA PRO A 89 18.46 16.62 13.27
C PRO A 89 18.59 15.86 14.60
N GLU A 90 19.76 15.93 15.25
CA GLU A 90 20.05 15.30 16.54
C GLU A 90 20.42 16.36 17.60
N PRO A 91 19.44 17.09 18.16
CA PRO A 91 19.74 18.12 19.14
C PRO A 91 20.28 17.57 20.45
N ASP A 92 21.24 18.30 21.02
CA ASP A 92 21.61 18.17 22.44
C ASP A 92 20.38 18.45 23.32
N GLN A 93 19.99 17.44 24.11
CA GLN A 93 18.80 17.45 24.96
C GLN A 93 18.89 18.45 26.13
N TYR A 94 20.10 18.82 26.53
CA TYR A 94 20.35 19.69 27.69
C TYR A 94 20.55 21.16 27.31
N ARG A 95 20.52 21.49 26.01
CA ARG A 95 20.70 22.84 25.52
C ARG A 95 19.36 23.55 25.34
N ASP A 96 19.27 24.80 25.81
CA ASP A 96 18.19 25.71 25.43
C ASP A 96 18.54 26.39 24.10
N TYR A 97 17.76 26.10 23.06
CA TYR A 97 17.94 26.67 21.72
C TYR A 97 17.22 28.02 21.54
N GLN A 98 16.46 28.48 22.54
CA GLN A 98 15.68 29.71 22.50
C GLN A 98 14.75 29.77 21.27
N LEU A 99 14.10 28.64 20.95
CA LEU A 99 13.31 28.48 19.72
C LEU A 99 12.18 29.50 19.61
N GLU A 100 11.57 29.88 20.72
CA GLU A 100 10.51 30.90 20.76
C GLU A 100 10.99 32.27 20.27
N GLU A 101 12.25 32.62 20.52
CA GLU A 101 12.83 33.90 20.08
C GLU A 101 13.38 33.83 18.65
N ARG A 102 13.80 32.64 18.21
CA ARG A 102 14.52 32.43 16.94
C ARG A 102 13.62 32.00 15.79
N VAL A 103 12.58 31.21 16.07
CA VAL A 103 11.62 30.75 15.08
C VAL A 103 10.47 31.74 15.03
N THR A 104 10.26 32.34 13.85
CA THR A 104 9.34 33.47 13.69
C THR A 104 7.91 33.03 14.01
N ASN A 105 7.29 33.70 14.99
CA ASN A 105 5.93 33.46 15.46
C ASN A 105 5.65 31.99 15.79
N LEU A 106 6.61 31.28 16.41
CA LEU A 106 6.52 29.85 16.68
C LEU A 106 5.23 29.45 17.41
N VAL A 107 5.03 29.98 18.63
CA VAL A 107 3.88 29.61 19.46
C VAL A 107 2.55 30.00 18.78
N PRO A 108 2.35 31.22 18.27
CA PRO A 108 1.13 31.58 17.53
C PRO A 108 0.83 30.65 16.34
N ARG A 109 1.84 30.23 15.58
CA ARG A 109 1.66 29.32 14.45
C ARG A 109 1.26 27.92 14.91
N LEU A 110 1.89 27.39 15.96
CA LEU A 110 1.51 26.11 16.56
C LEU A 110 0.07 26.14 17.10
N THR A 111 -0.32 27.24 17.76
CA THR A 111 -1.69 27.44 18.25
C THR A 111 -2.70 27.42 17.10
N ALA A 112 -2.42 28.14 16.00
CA ALA A 112 -3.29 28.15 14.83
C ALA A 112 -3.46 26.73 14.22
N GLU A 113 -2.38 25.96 14.10
CA GLU A 113 -2.47 24.59 13.60
C GLU A 113 -3.20 23.64 14.56
N LYS A 114 -3.05 23.83 15.88
CA LYS A 114 -3.82 23.10 16.88
C LYS A 114 -5.31 23.39 16.74
N GLU A 115 -5.70 24.65 16.56
CA GLU A 115 -7.11 25.05 16.36
C GLU A 115 -7.69 24.47 15.07
N ASN A 116 -6.95 24.55 13.96
CA ASN A 116 -7.35 23.96 12.67
C ASN A 116 -7.59 22.45 12.79
N LEU A 117 -6.62 21.71 13.35
CA LEU A 117 -6.74 20.27 13.51
C LEU A 117 -7.81 19.87 14.53
N SER A 118 -8.10 20.72 15.52
CA SER A 118 -9.21 20.51 16.46
C SER A 118 -10.55 20.63 15.75
N TYR A 119 -10.73 21.65 14.91
CA TYR A 119 -11.94 21.80 14.09
C TYR A 119 -12.15 20.61 13.15
N VAL A 120 -11.09 20.17 12.47
CA VAL A 120 -11.12 18.98 11.60
C VAL A 120 -11.54 17.74 12.40
N ARG A 121 -10.98 17.55 13.59
CA ARG A 121 -11.31 16.42 14.45
C ARG A 121 -12.79 16.38 14.80
N GLU A 122 -13.33 17.49 15.30
CA GLU A 122 -14.75 17.56 15.66
C GLU A 122 -15.64 17.32 14.44
N SER A 123 -15.28 17.90 13.29
CA SER A 123 -16.03 17.69 12.04
C SER A 123 -16.03 16.22 11.60
N ILE A 124 -14.90 15.50 11.73
CA ILE A 124 -14.85 14.05 11.44
C ILE A 124 -15.75 13.27 12.42
N ILE A 125 -15.81 13.65 13.69
CA ILE A 125 -16.69 13.02 14.68
C ILE A 125 -18.16 13.24 14.31
N ASP A 126 -18.52 14.46 13.92
CA ASP A 126 -19.89 14.82 13.53
C ASP A 126 -20.34 14.01 12.31
N ILE A 127 -19.49 13.90 11.26
CA ILE A 127 -19.79 13.14 10.05
C ILE A 127 -19.90 11.63 10.35
N SER A 128 -18.98 11.10 11.15
CA SER A 128 -18.88 9.66 11.39
C SER A 128 -19.74 9.15 12.55
N GLY A 129 -20.29 10.05 13.37
CA GLY A 129 -21.11 9.79 14.55
C GLY A 129 -20.35 9.17 15.74
N SER A 130 -19.02 8.99 15.65
CA SER A 130 -18.25 8.33 16.70
C SER A 130 -16.74 8.64 16.61
N LYS A 131 -16.03 8.42 17.72
CA LYS A 131 -14.56 8.39 17.71
C LYS A 131 -14.06 7.10 17.07
N SER A 132 -12.94 7.20 16.37
CA SER A 132 -12.28 6.07 15.69
C SER A 132 -10.76 6.23 15.68
N ASP A 133 -10.04 5.23 15.15
CA ASP A 133 -8.60 5.28 14.97
C ASP A 133 -8.15 6.53 14.19
N LYS A 134 -8.98 6.99 13.24
CA LYS A 134 -8.74 8.21 12.45
C LYS A 134 -8.70 9.48 13.33
N THR A 135 -9.63 9.61 14.27
CA THR A 135 -9.63 10.72 15.24
C THR A 135 -8.52 10.57 16.29
N GLY A 136 -8.08 9.34 16.57
CA GLY A 136 -6.97 9.06 17.47
C GLY A 136 -5.61 9.58 16.96
N ILE A 137 -5.42 9.57 15.63
CA ILE A 137 -4.25 10.21 15.00
C ILE A 137 -4.24 11.71 15.31
N LEU A 138 -5.38 12.40 15.13
CA LEU A 138 -5.51 13.83 15.43
C LEU A 138 -5.30 14.10 16.93
N ASP A 139 -5.86 13.28 17.82
CA ASP A 139 -5.66 13.41 19.26
C ASP A 139 -4.18 13.40 19.65
N THR A 140 -3.40 12.51 19.04
CA THR A 140 -1.96 12.41 19.31
C THR A 140 -1.21 13.67 18.87
N VAL A 141 -1.53 14.21 17.69
CA VAL A 141 -0.92 15.46 17.19
C VAL A 141 -1.34 16.64 18.05
N LEU A 142 -2.62 16.76 18.39
CA LEU A 142 -3.14 17.85 19.21
C LEU A 142 -2.50 17.91 20.60
N LEU A 143 -2.29 16.74 21.24
CA LEU A 143 -1.59 16.65 22.52
C LEU A 143 -0.13 17.09 22.41
N GLN A 144 0.55 16.73 21.32
CA GLN A 144 1.92 17.17 21.09
C GLN A 144 2.01 18.68 20.82
N LEU A 145 1.10 19.23 20.00
CA LEU A 145 1.06 20.67 19.75
C LEU A 145 0.79 21.42 21.05
N GLU A 146 -0.07 20.90 21.93
CA GLU A 146 -0.29 21.50 23.25
C GLU A 146 0.97 21.49 24.10
N ASP A 147 1.69 20.36 24.19
CA ASP A 147 2.95 20.31 24.95
C ASP A 147 3.99 21.29 24.40
N PHE A 148 4.04 21.50 23.08
CA PHE A 148 4.94 22.46 22.43
C PHE A 148 4.54 23.91 22.71
N ILE A 149 3.25 24.21 22.78
CA ILE A 149 2.73 25.54 23.11
C ILE A 149 3.00 25.86 24.60
N GLU A 150 2.79 24.90 25.50
CA GLU A 150 3.03 25.07 26.93
C GLU A 150 4.52 25.13 27.28
N LYS A 151 5.35 24.34 26.58
CA LYS A 151 6.79 24.21 26.85
C LYS A 151 7.62 24.40 25.58
N PRO A 152 7.63 25.61 24.97
CA PRO A 152 8.35 25.85 23.72
C PRO A 152 9.87 25.64 23.84
N ARG A 153 10.42 25.76 25.05
CA ARG A 153 11.84 25.49 25.36
C ARG A 153 12.22 24.02 25.35
N GLU A 154 11.24 23.11 25.31
CA GLU A 154 11.46 21.66 25.33
C GLU A 154 11.16 20.97 23.99
N ILE A 155 10.76 21.73 22.97
CA ILE A 155 10.40 21.21 21.63
C ILE A 155 11.52 20.33 21.05
N HIS A 156 12.79 20.71 21.24
CA HIS A 156 13.94 19.97 20.73
C HIS A 156 14.04 18.53 21.29
N LYS A 157 13.42 18.25 22.44
CA LYS A 157 13.43 16.92 23.06
C LYS A 157 12.54 15.91 22.33
N ASN A 158 11.58 16.38 21.55
CA ASN A 158 10.52 15.56 20.97
C ASN A 158 10.42 15.70 19.44
N LEU A 159 11.50 16.14 18.76
CA LEU A 159 11.51 16.36 17.31
C LEU A 159 11.24 15.10 16.48
N LEU A 160 11.75 13.94 16.91
CA LEU A 160 11.48 12.67 16.25
C LEU A 160 9.99 12.32 16.30
N SER A 161 9.39 12.43 17.50
CA SER A 161 7.96 12.24 17.68
C SER A 161 7.14 13.24 16.88
N TYR A 162 7.62 14.49 16.75
CA TYR A 162 6.94 15.52 15.95
C TYR A 162 6.90 15.18 14.48
N ASN A 163 8.05 14.80 13.90
CA ASN A 163 8.12 14.35 12.51
C ASN A 163 7.22 13.12 12.25
N SER A 164 7.24 12.14 13.17
CA SER A 164 6.38 10.96 13.09
C SER A 164 4.89 11.31 13.15
N ASN A 165 4.50 12.23 14.04
CA ASN A 165 3.10 12.63 14.20
C ASN A 165 2.59 13.44 13.00
N VAL A 166 3.41 14.33 12.44
CA VAL A 166 3.08 15.04 11.19
C VAL A 166 2.93 14.04 10.04
N SER A 167 3.78 13.01 9.97
CA SER A 167 3.67 11.94 8.96
C SER A 167 2.36 11.15 9.10
N SER A 168 1.92 10.88 10.33
CA SER A 168 0.65 10.19 10.60
C SER A 168 -0.58 10.96 10.09
N LEU A 169 -0.52 12.30 10.01
CA LEU A 169 -1.57 13.09 9.35
C LEU A 169 -1.65 12.78 7.84
N GLY A 170 -0.53 12.48 7.19
CA GLY A 170 -0.51 12.02 5.80
C GLY A 170 -1.23 10.66 5.64
N THR A 171 -1.00 9.74 6.58
CA THR A 171 -1.76 8.48 6.65
C THR A 171 -3.25 8.74 6.84
N LEU A 172 -3.62 9.71 7.68
CA LEU A 172 -5.02 10.10 7.87
C LEU A 172 -5.66 10.59 6.57
N VAL A 173 -4.96 11.38 5.75
CA VAL A 173 -5.44 11.80 4.42
C VAL A 173 -5.75 10.59 3.52
N ILE A 174 -4.88 9.58 3.52
CA ILE A 174 -5.10 8.32 2.77
C ILE A 174 -6.34 7.59 3.31
N LEU A 175 -6.47 7.50 4.64
CA LEU A 175 -7.61 6.83 5.28
C LEU A 175 -8.95 7.55 5.08
N LEU A 176 -8.95 8.87 4.92
CA LEU A 176 -10.16 9.66 4.64
C LEU A 176 -10.53 9.64 3.15
N SER A 177 -9.53 9.57 2.25
CA SER A 177 -9.76 9.43 0.81
C SER A 177 -10.16 8.01 0.39
N SER A 178 -9.80 7.00 1.18
CA SER A 178 -10.26 5.63 0.97
C SER A 178 -11.74 5.49 1.36
N GLN A 179 -12.59 5.33 0.35
CA GLN A 179 -14.05 5.27 0.46
C GLN A 179 -14.59 3.93 -0.06
N PRO A 180 -14.18 2.77 0.49
CA PRO A 180 -14.57 1.46 -0.03
C PRO A 180 -16.07 1.19 0.19
N LEU A 181 -16.72 0.62 -0.82
CA LEU A 181 -18.11 0.15 -0.74
C LEU A 181 -18.17 -1.23 -1.37
N GLU A 182 -18.64 -2.21 -0.61
CA GLU A 182 -18.86 -3.56 -1.08
C GLU A 182 -20.36 -3.75 -1.38
N ILE A 183 -20.67 -4.30 -2.55
CA ILE A 183 -22.04 -4.47 -3.04
C ILE A 183 -22.18 -5.90 -3.56
N ASP A 184 -23.19 -6.60 -3.08
CA ASP A 184 -23.54 -7.96 -3.53
C ASP A 184 -24.50 -7.89 -4.72
N TYR A 185 -25.68 -7.29 -4.54
CA TYR A 185 -26.67 -7.13 -5.60
C TYR A 185 -27.51 -5.86 -5.43
N PHE A 186 -28.20 -5.49 -6.51
CA PHE A 186 -29.19 -4.42 -6.52
C PHE A 186 -30.60 -5.00 -6.56
N ILE A 187 -31.54 -4.34 -5.88
CA ILE A 187 -32.97 -4.65 -5.95
C ILE A 187 -33.67 -3.42 -6.49
N VAL A 188 -34.43 -3.59 -7.58
CA VAL A 188 -35.39 -2.60 -8.06
C VAL A 188 -36.77 -3.15 -7.76
N HIS A 189 -37.53 -2.46 -6.92
CA HIS A 189 -38.84 -2.92 -6.45
C HIS A 189 -39.81 -1.75 -6.27
N ASP A 190 -41.09 -2.08 -6.18
CA ASP A 190 -42.14 -1.12 -5.81
C ASP A 190 -42.09 -0.79 -4.30
N PRO A 191 -42.43 0.43 -3.85
CA PRO A 191 -42.35 0.83 -2.45
C PRO A 191 -43.07 -0.09 -1.45
N GLU A 192 -44.10 -0.82 -1.88
CA GLU A 192 -44.91 -1.67 -1.00
C GLU A 192 -44.41 -3.13 -0.85
N VAL A 193 -43.24 -3.47 -1.42
CA VAL A 193 -42.69 -4.84 -1.39
C VAL A 193 -41.89 -5.12 -0.12
N ASP A 194 -42.18 -6.25 0.53
CA ASP A 194 -41.36 -6.79 1.61
C ASP A 194 -39.98 -7.22 1.11
N LEU A 195 -38.94 -6.56 1.62
CA LEU A 195 -37.55 -6.85 1.28
C LEU A 195 -37.04 -8.17 1.90
N PRO A 196 -36.11 -8.88 1.24
CA PRO A 196 -35.53 -10.10 1.78
C PRO A 196 -34.78 -9.82 3.10
N GLN A 197 -34.72 -10.83 3.97
CA GLN A 197 -33.99 -10.68 5.24
C GLN A 197 -32.49 -10.56 4.97
N SER A 198 -31.92 -9.41 5.35
CA SER A 198 -30.49 -9.12 5.19
C SER A 198 -29.59 -9.74 6.27
N GLN A 199 -30.17 -10.35 7.31
CA GLN A 199 -29.41 -10.93 8.43
C GLN A 199 -29.88 -12.35 8.75
N SER A 200 -28.93 -13.26 8.93
CA SER A 200 -29.21 -14.61 9.44
C SER A 200 -29.70 -14.56 10.88
N SER A 201 -30.72 -15.36 11.22
CA SER A 201 -31.24 -15.50 12.58
C SER A 201 -30.14 -15.87 13.60
N PHE A 202 -30.27 -15.39 14.84
CA PHE A 202 -29.32 -15.60 15.94
C PHE A 202 -28.98 -17.09 16.15
N PHE A 203 -29.97 -17.98 16.03
CA PHE A 203 -29.76 -19.42 16.21
C PHE A 203 -28.89 -20.03 15.10
N SER A 204 -29.08 -19.57 13.85
CA SER A 204 -28.25 -20.01 12.72
C SER A 204 -26.80 -19.59 12.89
N LYS A 205 -26.55 -18.36 13.38
CA LYS A 205 -25.19 -17.88 13.71
C LYS A 205 -24.54 -18.71 14.81
N PHE A 206 -25.29 -19.04 15.86
CA PHE A 206 -24.79 -19.85 16.97
C PHE A 206 -24.36 -21.26 16.50
N ILE A 207 -25.22 -21.94 15.74
CA ILE A 207 -24.91 -23.28 15.20
C ILE A 207 -23.71 -23.23 14.25
N TYR A 208 -23.61 -22.20 13.40
CA TYR A 208 -22.46 -22.00 12.54
C TYR A 208 -21.16 -21.84 13.35
N ASN A 209 -21.14 -20.96 14.36
CA ASN A 209 -19.95 -20.73 15.18
C ASN A 209 -19.51 -21.97 15.96
N VAL A 210 -20.46 -22.77 16.47
CA VAL A 210 -20.13 -24.05 17.13
C VAL A 210 -19.50 -25.03 16.14
N ARG A 211 -20.06 -25.15 14.92
CA ARG A 211 -19.48 -25.99 13.87
C ARG A 211 -18.10 -25.51 13.44
N ALA A 212 -17.92 -24.21 13.24
CA ALA A 212 -16.64 -23.61 12.89
C ALA A 212 -15.57 -23.84 13.97
N PHE A 213 -15.95 -23.74 15.25
CA PHE A 213 -15.06 -24.05 16.37
C PHE A 213 -14.58 -25.50 16.35
N PHE A 214 -15.48 -26.47 16.20
CA PHE A 214 -15.07 -27.88 16.13
C PHE A 214 -14.27 -28.20 14.85
N ALA A 215 -14.61 -27.58 13.72
CA ALA A 215 -13.84 -27.70 12.49
C ALA A 215 -12.40 -27.20 12.69
N SER A 216 -12.20 -26.10 13.44
CA SER A 216 -10.86 -25.54 13.68
C SER A 216 -9.87 -26.50 14.37
N PHE A 217 -10.33 -27.51 15.13
CA PHE A 217 -9.44 -28.52 15.72
C PHE A 217 -9.02 -29.63 14.76
N THR A 218 -9.72 -29.76 13.64
CA THR A 218 -9.45 -30.77 12.61
C THR A 218 -8.93 -30.15 11.31
N THR A 219 -9.00 -28.83 11.16
CA THR A 219 -8.49 -28.08 10.00
C THR A 219 -6.98 -27.88 10.13
N ASP A 220 -6.22 -28.43 9.18
CA ASP A 220 -4.79 -28.16 9.05
C ASP A 220 -4.59 -26.71 8.60
N TYR A 221 -4.03 -25.87 9.48
CA TYR A 221 -3.75 -24.45 9.20
C TYR A 221 -2.44 -24.23 8.43
N SER A 222 -1.63 -25.28 8.24
CA SER A 222 -0.41 -25.23 7.43
C SER A 222 -0.68 -25.49 5.95
N ALA A 223 -1.73 -26.26 5.66
CA ALA A 223 -2.37 -26.30 4.35
C ALA A 223 -3.37 -25.15 4.27
N ILE A 224 -3.01 -24.06 3.59
CA ILE A 224 -4.01 -23.06 3.23
C ILE A 224 -4.92 -23.79 2.24
N GLY A 225 -6.16 -24.09 2.63
CA GLY A 225 -6.95 -25.21 2.12
C GLY A 225 -7.06 -25.40 0.60
N GLN A 226 -7.25 -26.66 0.23
CA GLN A 226 -7.57 -27.14 -1.12
C GLN A 226 -8.94 -26.58 -1.56
N THR A 227 -9.03 -25.99 -2.75
CA THR A 227 -10.31 -25.57 -3.35
C THR A 227 -11.20 -26.78 -3.57
N THR A 228 -12.28 -26.94 -2.81
CA THR A 228 -13.25 -28.03 -2.98
C THR A 228 -14.14 -27.79 -4.19
N ASN A 229 -13.66 -28.16 -5.37
CA ASN A 229 -14.51 -28.60 -6.47
C ASN A 229 -14.27 -30.12 -6.62
N ASP A 230 -15.24 -30.94 -6.21
CA ASP A 230 -15.16 -32.41 -6.25
C ASP A 230 -15.04 -32.98 -7.70
N ASP A 231 -15.15 -32.13 -8.73
CA ASP A 231 -15.11 -32.52 -10.15
C ASP A 231 -13.81 -32.14 -10.90
N SER A 232 -12.89 -31.37 -10.30
CA SER A 232 -11.63 -31.00 -10.95
C SER A 232 -10.56 -32.10 -10.77
N ASN A 233 -10.00 -32.60 -11.87
CA ASN A 233 -9.13 -33.79 -11.85
C ASN A 233 -7.65 -33.51 -11.51
N GLU A 234 -7.21 -32.26 -11.43
CA GLU A 234 -5.79 -31.91 -11.25
C GLU A 234 -5.58 -30.87 -10.13
N THR A 235 -4.62 -31.16 -9.24
CA THR A 235 -4.19 -30.27 -8.15
C THR A 235 -2.70 -29.99 -8.30
N ILE A 236 -2.31 -28.72 -8.28
CA ILE A 236 -0.91 -28.30 -8.24
C ILE A 236 -0.52 -27.86 -6.83
N GLU A 237 0.68 -28.25 -6.39
CA GLU A 237 1.25 -27.84 -5.11
C GLU A 237 2.14 -26.61 -5.29
N VAL A 238 1.80 -25.53 -4.56
CA VAL A 238 2.48 -24.24 -4.67
C VAL A 238 3.04 -23.83 -3.32
N TRP A 239 4.37 -23.68 -3.26
CA TRP A 239 5.07 -23.25 -2.04
C TRP A 239 5.35 -21.75 -2.05
N LEU A 240 5.04 -21.11 -0.93
CA LEU A 240 5.27 -19.69 -0.69
C LEU A 240 6.35 -19.51 0.38
N SER A 241 7.36 -18.72 0.07
CA SER A 241 8.39 -18.27 1.03
C SER A 241 8.11 -16.87 1.62
N ILE A 242 6.91 -16.32 1.38
CA ILE A 242 6.50 -14.97 1.77
C ILE A 242 5.53 -14.97 2.96
N GLY A 243 5.20 -13.79 3.48
CA GLY A 243 4.33 -13.62 4.65
C GLY A 243 2.87 -14.06 4.41
N LYS A 244 2.19 -14.38 5.51
CA LYS A 244 0.80 -14.88 5.53
C LYS A 244 -0.20 -13.96 4.82
N ASP A 245 -0.05 -12.65 4.94
CA ASP A 245 -0.98 -11.69 4.31
C ASP A 245 -0.95 -11.81 2.78
N GLN A 246 0.23 -11.98 2.20
CA GLN A 246 0.39 -12.20 0.76
C GLN A 246 -0.22 -13.53 0.33
N ALA A 247 -0.06 -14.58 1.14
CA ALA A 247 -0.67 -15.88 0.88
C ALA A 247 -2.21 -15.81 0.87
N ASN A 248 -2.82 -15.02 1.75
CA ASN A 248 -4.27 -14.82 1.76
C ASN A 248 -4.76 -14.07 0.51
N VAL A 249 -4.01 -13.07 0.03
CA VAL A 249 -4.34 -12.36 -1.21
C VAL A 249 -4.24 -13.31 -2.40
N LEU A 250 -3.17 -14.12 -2.48
CA LEU A 250 -3.02 -15.11 -3.55
C LEU A 250 -4.12 -16.16 -3.52
N ARG A 251 -4.51 -16.66 -2.34
CA ARG A 251 -5.65 -17.57 -2.18
C ARG A 251 -6.93 -16.96 -2.75
N LYS A 252 -7.22 -15.69 -2.42
CA LYS A 252 -8.37 -14.98 -2.98
C LYS A 252 -8.33 -14.93 -4.51
N LEU A 253 -7.17 -14.61 -5.10
CA LEU A 253 -7.00 -14.57 -6.56
C LEU A 253 -7.16 -15.97 -7.20
N ILE A 254 -6.73 -17.02 -6.53
CA ILE A 254 -6.90 -18.40 -6.98
C ILE A 254 -8.39 -18.75 -7.02
N ASP A 255 -9.08 -18.54 -5.90
CA ASP A 255 -10.47 -18.95 -5.70
C ASP A 255 -11.43 -18.13 -6.60
N GLU A 256 -11.15 -16.84 -6.79
CA GLU A 256 -12.02 -15.94 -7.58
C GLU A 256 -11.71 -15.94 -9.08
N SER A 257 -10.48 -16.28 -9.48
CA SER A 257 -10.05 -16.13 -10.88
C SER A 257 -9.36 -17.36 -11.46
N PHE A 258 -8.30 -17.87 -10.84
CA PHE A 258 -7.52 -18.95 -11.44
C PHE A 258 -8.31 -20.26 -11.56
N THR A 259 -8.82 -20.79 -10.44
CA THR A 259 -9.54 -22.07 -10.42
C THR A 259 -10.82 -22.02 -11.27
N PRO A 260 -11.67 -20.98 -11.21
CA PRO A 260 -12.85 -20.90 -12.07
C PRO A 260 -12.54 -20.85 -13.57
N ASN A 261 -11.41 -20.29 -13.97
CA ASN A 261 -11.05 -20.13 -15.39
C ASN A 261 -10.22 -21.31 -15.95
N SER A 262 -9.48 -22.01 -15.09
CA SER A 262 -8.57 -23.10 -15.49
C SER A 262 -9.08 -24.49 -15.14
N ASP A 263 -10.02 -24.61 -14.20
CA ASP A 263 -10.45 -25.88 -13.60
C ASP A 263 -9.33 -26.66 -12.89
N ILE A 264 -8.27 -25.97 -12.46
CA ILE A 264 -7.13 -26.53 -11.72
C ILE A 264 -7.20 -26.11 -10.24
N GLN A 265 -7.05 -27.08 -9.32
CA GLN A 265 -6.95 -26.79 -7.89
C GLN A 265 -5.53 -26.41 -7.50
N VAL A 266 -5.40 -25.55 -6.48
CA VAL A 266 -4.10 -25.12 -5.95
C VAL A 266 -4.00 -25.39 -4.44
N ASP A 267 -3.06 -26.26 -4.06
CA ASP A 267 -2.66 -26.48 -2.67
C ASP A 267 -1.53 -25.51 -2.31
N LEU A 268 -1.83 -24.50 -1.48
CA LEU A 268 -0.86 -23.48 -1.07
C LEU A 268 -0.23 -23.85 0.27
N LYS A 269 1.10 -23.91 0.32
CA LYS A 269 1.86 -24.17 1.53
C LYS A 269 2.83 -23.02 1.83
N LEU A 270 2.76 -22.50 3.05
CA LEU A 270 3.76 -21.57 3.57
C LEU A 270 4.94 -22.37 4.11
N VAL A 271 6.11 -22.18 3.52
CA VAL A 271 7.32 -22.95 3.84
C VAL A 271 8.51 -22.04 4.12
N ASN A 272 9.46 -22.55 4.89
CA ASN A 272 10.76 -21.87 5.01
C ASN A 272 11.56 -22.11 3.72
N GLY A 273 12.00 -21.06 3.04
CA GLY A 273 12.75 -21.16 1.78
C GLY A 273 14.02 -22.02 1.84
N SER A 274 14.61 -22.20 3.02
CA SER A 274 15.79 -23.08 3.22
C SER A 274 15.49 -24.57 2.97
N VAL A 275 14.21 -24.97 3.03
CA VAL A 275 13.75 -26.35 2.83
C VAL A 275 13.52 -26.66 1.34
N LEU A 276 13.36 -25.63 0.50
CA LEU A 276 13.00 -25.80 -0.92
C LEU A 276 14.01 -26.68 -1.67
N LEU A 277 15.30 -26.33 -1.66
CA LEU A 277 16.32 -27.10 -2.40
C LEU A 277 16.43 -28.56 -1.91
N PRO A 278 16.56 -28.84 -0.60
CA PRO A 278 16.57 -30.23 -0.12
C PRO A 278 15.34 -31.03 -0.56
N ALA A 279 14.14 -30.45 -0.48
CA ALA A 279 12.89 -31.11 -0.87
C ALA A 279 12.83 -31.39 -2.37
N THR A 280 13.18 -30.40 -3.20
CA THR A 280 13.27 -30.58 -4.66
C THR A 280 14.26 -31.67 -5.03
N LEU A 281 15.46 -31.70 -4.42
CA LEU A 281 16.46 -32.74 -4.69
C LEU A 281 16.05 -34.13 -4.18
N SER A 282 15.16 -34.22 -3.20
CA SER A 282 14.60 -35.50 -2.74
C SER A 282 13.36 -35.95 -3.52
N GLY A 283 12.89 -35.16 -4.51
CA GLY A 283 11.67 -35.44 -5.27
C GLY A 283 10.37 -35.15 -4.52
N GLU A 284 10.45 -34.39 -3.42
CA GLU A 284 9.33 -34.00 -2.55
C GLU A 284 9.10 -32.47 -2.60
N GLY A 285 9.61 -31.82 -3.65
CA GLY A 285 9.44 -30.38 -3.86
C GLY A 285 8.06 -30.05 -4.46
N PRO A 286 7.68 -28.76 -4.45
CA PRO A 286 6.42 -28.31 -5.05
C PRO A 286 6.46 -28.34 -6.58
N ASP A 287 5.29 -28.25 -7.21
CA ASP A 287 5.17 -27.99 -8.65
C ASP A 287 5.60 -26.56 -9.00
N VAL A 288 5.25 -25.59 -8.13
CA VAL A 288 5.63 -24.18 -8.29
C VAL A 288 6.11 -23.60 -6.96
N ALA A 289 7.22 -22.86 -6.98
CA ALA A 289 7.68 -22.06 -5.86
C ALA A 289 7.58 -20.57 -6.20
N MET A 290 6.94 -19.78 -5.32
CA MET A 290 6.79 -18.33 -5.49
C MET A 290 7.43 -17.55 -4.34
N GLY A 291 7.72 -16.28 -4.59
CA GLY A 291 8.39 -15.41 -3.62
C GLY A 291 9.81 -15.86 -3.27
N VAL A 292 10.50 -16.52 -4.21
CA VAL A 292 11.90 -16.92 -4.07
C VAL A 292 12.84 -15.80 -4.52
N GLY A 293 14.06 -15.75 -3.97
CA GLY A 293 15.08 -14.77 -4.37
C GLY A 293 15.46 -14.92 -5.85
N ASN A 294 15.82 -13.81 -6.50
CA ASN A 294 16.09 -13.79 -7.94
C ASN A 294 17.34 -14.60 -8.36
N GLU A 295 18.21 -14.93 -7.42
CA GLU A 295 19.36 -15.81 -7.59
C GLU A 295 18.99 -17.31 -7.63
N THR A 296 17.82 -17.66 -7.09
CA THR A 296 17.41 -19.06 -6.87
C THR A 296 17.22 -19.84 -8.17
N PRO A 297 16.51 -19.31 -9.20
CA PRO A 297 16.21 -20.08 -10.41
C PRO A 297 17.45 -20.60 -11.14
N VAL A 298 18.44 -19.73 -11.40
CA VAL A 298 19.69 -20.14 -12.06
C VAL A 298 20.49 -21.09 -11.18
N ASN A 299 20.53 -20.85 -9.86
CA ASN A 299 21.21 -21.74 -8.92
C ASN A 299 20.62 -23.16 -8.95
N TYR A 300 19.31 -23.29 -9.18
CA TYR A 300 18.63 -24.58 -9.28
C TYR A 300 18.76 -25.17 -10.69
N ALA A 301 18.73 -24.35 -11.73
CA ALA A 301 18.95 -24.75 -13.12
C ALA A 301 20.31 -25.42 -13.30
N MET A 302 21.37 -24.85 -12.71
CA MET A 302 22.72 -25.44 -12.67
C MET A 302 22.76 -26.84 -12.03
N ARG A 303 21.76 -27.22 -11.25
CA ARG A 303 21.63 -28.52 -10.58
C ARG A 303 20.56 -29.42 -11.22
N ASN A 304 20.00 -29.01 -12.35
CA ASN A 304 18.84 -29.67 -12.98
C ASN A 304 17.65 -29.83 -12.02
N ALA A 305 17.44 -28.86 -11.14
CA ALA A 305 16.41 -28.90 -10.10
C ALA A 305 15.16 -28.05 -10.44
N VAL A 306 15.06 -27.50 -11.64
CA VAL A 306 13.93 -26.68 -12.12
C VAL A 306 13.80 -26.84 -13.64
N TYR A 307 12.57 -26.71 -14.15
CA TYR A 307 12.27 -26.80 -15.58
C TYR A 307 12.68 -25.55 -16.35
N ASP A 308 13.14 -25.74 -17.58
CA ASP A 308 13.30 -24.66 -18.56
C ASP A 308 11.92 -24.28 -19.12
N LEU A 309 11.48 -23.06 -18.82
CA LEU A 309 10.17 -22.55 -19.19
C LEU A 309 10.05 -22.26 -20.69
N THR A 310 11.17 -22.13 -21.41
CA THR A 310 11.15 -21.92 -22.87
C THR A 310 10.61 -23.14 -23.63
N GLN A 311 10.53 -24.29 -22.96
CA GLN A 311 9.98 -25.53 -23.53
C GLN A 311 8.45 -25.57 -23.55
N PHE A 312 7.78 -24.61 -22.90
CA PHE A 312 6.31 -24.54 -22.87
C PHE A 312 5.79 -23.79 -24.10
N ASP A 313 4.79 -24.35 -24.77
CA ASP A 313 4.23 -23.81 -26.03
C ASP A 313 3.68 -22.38 -25.91
N ASP A 314 3.28 -21.97 -24.71
CA ASP A 314 2.71 -20.65 -24.42
C ASP A 314 3.74 -19.63 -23.92
N PHE A 315 5.02 -20.02 -23.78
CA PHE A 315 6.07 -19.13 -23.29
C PHE A 315 6.16 -17.83 -24.08
N ASP A 316 6.15 -17.91 -25.43
CA ASP A 316 6.21 -16.75 -26.32
C ASP A 316 4.96 -15.85 -26.26
N THR A 317 3.85 -16.37 -25.72
CA THR A 317 2.62 -15.60 -25.49
C THR A 317 2.65 -14.88 -24.13
N ILE A 318 3.32 -15.48 -23.13
CA ILE A 318 3.40 -14.96 -21.76
C ILE A 318 4.58 -14.01 -21.57
N SER A 319 5.74 -14.34 -22.13
CA SER A 319 6.98 -13.58 -21.95
C SER A 319 6.88 -12.09 -22.35
N PRO A 320 6.12 -11.67 -23.39
CA PRO A 320 6.01 -10.25 -23.75
C PRO A 320 5.30 -9.38 -22.71
N ARG A 321 4.66 -9.98 -21.69
CA ARG A 321 4.07 -9.26 -20.56
C ARG A 321 5.12 -8.63 -19.65
N PHE A 322 6.37 -9.09 -19.73
CA PHE A 322 7.46 -8.65 -18.88
C PHE A 322 8.50 -7.87 -19.68
N LYS A 323 9.27 -7.02 -19.00
CA LYS A 323 10.44 -6.38 -19.60
C LYS A 323 11.53 -7.43 -19.82
N GLU A 324 12.26 -7.32 -20.92
CA GLU A 324 13.39 -8.21 -21.23
C GLU A 324 14.41 -8.27 -20.08
N SER A 325 14.71 -7.13 -19.46
CA SER A 325 15.62 -7.03 -18.30
C SER A 325 15.17 -7.81 -17.07
N ALA A 326 13.88 -8.16 -16.97
CA ALA A 326 13.36 -8.97 -15.86
C ALA A 326 13.71 -10.46 -16.00
N PHE A 327 14.05 -10.93 -17.21
CA PHE A 327 14.46 -12.32 -17.46
C PHE A 327 15.96 -12.56 -17.31
N THR A 328 16.78 -11.49 -17.34
CA THR A 328 18.23 -11.58 -17.15
C THR A 328 18.66 -12.43 -15.94
N PRO A 329 18.10 -12.27 -14.72
CA PRO A 329 18.49 -13.10 -13.58
C PRO A 329 18.03 -14.57 -13.67
N TYR A 330 17.14 -14.91 -14.61
CA TYR A 330 16.55 -16.25 -14.78
C TYR A 330 17.07 -16.99 -16.00
N THR A 331 17.92 -16.34 -16.80
CA THR A 331 18.50 -16.90 -18.00
C THR A 331 19.78 -17.66 -17.64
N TYR A 332 19.85 -18.93 -18.03
CA TYR A 332 21.04 -19.75 -17.87
C TYR A 332 21.24 -20.60 -19.13
N GLU A 333 22.42 -20.50 -19.73
CA GLU A 333 22.67 -21.02 -21.08
C GLU A 333 21.63 -20.48 -22.07
N ASP A 334 20.90 -21.34 -22.78
CA ASP A 334 19.88 -20.96 -23.75
C ASP A 334 18.44 -21.03 -23.18
N GLY A 335 18.28 -21.28 -21.88
CA GLY A 335 16.99 -21.48 -21.22
C GLY A 335 16.62 -20.39 -20.20
N ILE A 336 15.33 -20.34 -19.85
CA ILE A 336 14.74 -19.39 -18.88
C ILE A 336 13.99 -20.19 -17.82
N TYR A 337 14.41 -20.07 -16.55
CA TYR A 337 14.00 -21.00 -15.49
C TYR A 337 13.03 -20.43 -14.46
N ALA A 338 12.50 -19.23 -14.70
CA ALA A 338 11.46 -18.61 -13.86
C ALA A 338 10.73 -17.48 -14.62
N LEU A 339 9.53 -17.13 -14.14
CA LEU A 339 8.82 -15.92 -14.53
C LEU A 339 9.02 -14.82 -13.47
N PRO A 340 9.14 -13.54 -13.88
CA PRO A 340 9.23 -12.43 -12.93
C PRO A 340 7.92 -12.24 -12.15
N GLU A 341 8.00 -12.20 -10.83
CA GLU A 341 6.89 -11.82 -9.96
C GLU A 341 6.90 -10.31 -9.65
N GLN A 342 8.09 -9.78 -9.31
CA GLN A 342 8.30 -8.39 -8.95
C GLN A 342 9.56 -7.85 -9.64
N GLN A 343 9.54 -6.58 -10.03
CA GLN A 343 10.72 -5.88 -10.54
C GLN A 343 10.92 -4.58 -9.76
N ILE A 344 12.08 -4.48 -9.11
CA ILE A 344 12.45 -3.33 -8.28
C ILE A 344 13.54 -2.55 -9.03
N PHE A 345 13.34 -1.25 -9.18
CA PHE A 345 14.33 -0.33 -9.76
C PHE A 345 14.35 0.99 -9.00
N LEU A 346 15.49 1.65 -8.99
CA LEU A 346 15.65 2.93 -8.31
C LEU A 346 14.96 4.05 -9.08
N MET A 347 14.26 4.91 -8.35
CA MET A 347 13.70 6.16 -8.86
C MET A 347 14.07 7.31 -7.91
N MET A 348 14.30 8.50 -8.46
CA MET A 348 14.48 9.71 -7.67
C MET A 348 13.11 10.28 -7.31
N PHE A 349 12.80 10.30 -6.02
CA PHE A 349 11.66 11.02 -5.47
C PHE A 349 12.15 12.31 -4.81
N TYR A 350 11.38 13.38 -4.98
CA TYR A 350 11.68 14.66 -4.34
C TYR A 350 10.40 15.33 -3.84
N ARG A 351 10.56 16.26 -2.90
CA ARG A 351 9.47 17.05 -2.31
C ARG A 351 9.27 18.33 -3.11
N THR A 352 8.20 18.42 -3.88
CA THR A 352 7.91 19.58 -4.73
C THR A 352 7.79 20.88 -3.92
N ASP A 353 7.18 20.82 -2.74
CA ASP A 353 7.06 21.97 -1.83
C ASP A 353 8.43 22.52 -1.38
N ILE A 354 9.41 21.64 -1.14
CA ILE A 354 10.78 22.05 -0.80
C ILE A 354 11.48 22.66 -2.01
N PHE A 355 11.30 22.07 -3.19
CA PHE A 355 11.91 22.58 -4.41
C PHE A 355 11.36 23.97 -4.77
N ASP A 356 10.05 24.16 -4.66
CA ASP A 356 9.40 25.45 -4.91
C ASP A 356 9.84 26.52 -3.88
N GLU A 357 9.94 26.15 -2.59
CA GLU A 357 10.39 27.07 -1.52
C GLU A 357 11.84 27.52 -1.72
N LEU A 358 12.72 26.62 -2.15
CA LEU A 358 14.14 26.90 -2.36
C LEU A 358 14.45 27.40 -3.78
N GLY A 359 13.46 27.43 -4.69
CA GLY A 359 13.65 27.79 -6.09
C GLY A 359 14.54 26.80 -6.85
N LEU A 360 14.53 25.52 -6.46
CA LEU A 360 15.31 24.45 -7.07
C LEU A 360 14.55 23.80 -8.23
N THR A 361 15.28 23.27 -9.20
CA THR A 361 14.75 22.42 -10.28
C THR A 361 15.29 21.00 -10.13
N TYR A 362 14.53 19.99 -10.58
CA TYR A 362 14.97 18.60 -10.49
C TYR A 362 16.24 18.37 -11.31
N PRO A 363 17.25 17.65 -10.77
CA PRO A 363 18.49 17.41 -11.47
C PRO A 363 18.32 16.29 -12.52
N ASN A 364 18.95 16.47 -13.68
CA ASN A 364 19.04 15.48 -14.75
C ASN A 364 20.44 14.83 -14.82
N THR A 365 21.43 15.39 -14.12
CA THR A 365 22.82 14.90 -14.12
C THR A 365 23.39 14.85 -12.70
N TRP A 366 24.42 14.02 -12.49
CA TRP A 366 25.13 13.95 -11.20
C TRP A 366 25.83 15.27 -10.84
N ASP A 367 26.28 16.04 -11.83
CA ASP A 367 26.86 17.37 -11.60
C ASP A 367 25.81 18.34 -11.03
N GLU A 368 24.58 18.30 -11.56
CA GLU A 368 23.46 19.09 -11.01
C GLU A 368 23.09 18.64 -9.59
N VAL A 369 23.13 17.34 -9.30
CA VAL A 369 22.96 16.82 -7.92
C VAL A 369 24.04 17.41 -7.01
N ILE A 370 25.32 17.35 -7.39
CA ILE A 370 26.44 17.86 -6.59
C ILE A 370 26.32 19.37 -6.35
N GLN A 371 25.92 20.13 -7.37
CA GLN A 371 25.72 21.58 -7.25
C GLN A 371 24.55 21.94 -6.32
N MET A 372 23.54 21.09 -6.21
CA MET A 372 22.39 21.29 -5.33
C MET A 372 22.69 20.99 -3.85
N ILE A 373 23.64 20.09 -3.55
CA ILE A 373 23.94 19.64 -2.18
C ILE A 373 24.19 20.82 -1.21
N PRO A 374 25.01 21.84 -1.52
CA PRO A 374 25.24 22.96 -0.62
C PRO A 374 23.97 23.75 -0.28
N ASP A 375 23.05 23.88 -1.23
CA ASP A 375 21.79 24.58 -0.99
C ASP A 375 20.88 23.77 -0.07
N LEU A 376 20.81 22.44 -0.26
CA LEU A 376 20.10 21.55 0.68
C LEU A 376 20.71 21.60 2.08
N GLN A 377 22.04 21.54 2.19
CA GLN A 377 22.75 21.49 3.48
C GLN A 377 22.57 22.76 4.31
N LYS A 378 22.45 23.95 3.70
CA LYS A 378 22.12 25.20 4.42
C LYS A 378 20.80 25.11 5.20
N HIS A 379 19.91 24.22 4.79
CA HIS A 379 18.60 23.99 5.39
C HIS A 379 18.54 22.65 6.16
N ASN A 380 19.69 22.02 6.44
CA ASN A 380 19.77 20.68 7.04
C ASN A 380 19.00 19.61 6.25
N LEU A 381 18.97 19.74 4.93
CA LEU A 381 18.42 18.77 4.01
C LEU A 381 19.54 17.99 3.32
N GLU A 382 19.25 16.76 2.93
CA GLU A 382 20.21 15.86 2.28
C GLU A 382 19.61 15.25 1.02
N PHE A 383 20.48 14.94 0.04
CA PHE A 383 20.12 14.09 -1.09
C PHE A 383 20.35 12.63 -0.70
N TYR A 384 19.27 11.89 -0.48
CA TYR A 384 19.36 10.49 -0.06
C TYR A 384 19.83 9.58 -1.20
N LEU A 385 20.82 8.74 -0.89
CA LEU A 385 21.28 7.67 -1.76
C LEU A 385 21.25 6.36 -0.96
N PRO A 386 20.62 5.28 -1.46
CA PRO A 386 20.65 3.97 -0.81
C PRO A 386 22.02 3.29 -0.95
N VAL A 387 23.02 3.85 -0.27
CA VAL A 387 24.38 3.30 -0.20
C VAL A 387 24.43 2.32 0.98
N PRO A 388 24.55 1.01 0.75
CA PRO A 388 24.63 0.04 1.84
C PRO A 388 25.89 0.28 2.66
N ILE A 389 25.72 0.54 3.95
CA ILE A 389 26.82 0.63 4.92
C ILE A 389 27.05 -0.77 5.47
N THR A 390 27.95 -1.53 4.85
CA THR A 390 28.25 -2.89 5.31
C THR A 390 29.18 -2.88 6.52
N GLN A 391 28.72 -3.39 7.66
CA GLN A 391 29.57 -3.81 8.77
C GLN A 391 29.57 -5.34 8.86
N GLY A 392 30.75 -5.97 8.78
CA GLY A 392 30.94 -7.40 9.01
C GLY A 392 31.12 -8.27 7.76
N SER A 393 31.38 -9.56 7.98
CA SER A 393 31.66 -10.57 6.95
C SER A 393 30.36 -11.16 6.40
N VAL A 394 29.86 -10.60 5.30
CA VAL A 394 28.69 -11.14 4.58
C VAL A 394 29.18 -12.08 3.47
N ALA A 395 28.66 -13.31 3.39
CA ALA A 395 29.08 -14.31 2.40
C ALA A 395 28.64 -13.95 0.96
N ASN A 396 27.55 -13.19 0.82
CA ASN A 396 27.08 -12.61 -0.43
C ASN A 396 26.86 -11.12 -0.20
N LEU A 397 27.66 -10.28 -0.87
CA LEU A 397 27.46 -8.83 -0.89
C LEU A 397 26.66 -8.48 -2.13
N PRO A 398 25.39 -8.04 -2.01
CA PRO A 398 24.68 -7.51 -3.16
C PRO A 398 25.47 -6.30 -3.70
N PRO A 399 25.54 -6.11 -5.03
CA PRO A 399 26.15 -4.93 -5.62
C PRO A 399 25.53 -3.66 -5.02
N ASN A 400 26.36 -2.68 -4.67
CA ASN A 400 25.86 -1.39 -4.22
C ASN A 400 24.98 -0.79 -5.34
N PRO A 401 23.69 -0.55 -5.10
CA PRO A 401 22.76 -0.21 -6.17
C PRO A 401 23.07 1.16 -6.79
N ILE A 402 23.66 2.09 -6.04
CA ILE A 402 24.11 3.39 -6.56
C ILE A 402 25.35 3.23 -7.44
N PHE A 403 26.30 2.38 -7.03
CA PHE A 403 27.44 2.07 -7.88
C PHE A 403 26.97 1.41 -9.19
N SER A 404 26.06 0.43 -9.10
CA SER A 404 25.52 -0.27 -10.26
C SER A 404 24.84 0.69 -11.24
N THR A 405 24.02 1.64 -10.77
CA THR A 405 23.38 2.62 -11.67
C THR A 405 24.40 3.54 -12.33
N MET A 406 25.37 4.07 -11.57
CA MET A 406 26.44 4.90 -12.14
C MET A 406 27.30 4.13 -13.14
N PHE A 407 27.58 2.86 -12.87
CA PHE A 407 28.38 2.01 -13.75
C PHE A 407 27.68 1.83 -15.11
N TYR A 408 26.39 1.46 -15.11
CA TYR A 408 25.61 1.38 -16.34
C TYR A 408 25.45 2.73 -17.06
N GLN A 409 25.33 3.84 -16.32
CA GLN A 409 25.27 5.20 -16.90
C GLN A 409 26.56 5.63 -17.60
N ASN A 410 27.68 4.97 -17.31
CA ASN A 410 28.98 5.20 -17.96
C ASN A 410 29.32 4.08 -18.96
N ASP A 411 28.30 3.46 -19.57
CA ASP A 411 28.43 2.36 -20.53
C ASP A 411 29.18 1.13 -19.98
N GLY A 412 29.19 0.97 -18.65
CA GLY A 412 29.78 -0.18 -17.97
C GLY A 412 28.84 -1.38 -17.97
N GLU A 413 29.41 -2.58 -18.10
CA GLU A 413 28.70 -3.86 -18.03
C GLU A 413 29.36 -4.73 -16.97
N PHE A 414 28.58 -5.36 -16.07
CA PHE A 414 29.15 -6.18 -15.00
C PHE A 414 29.84 -7.45 -15.54
N TYR A 415 29.33 -7.96 -16.66
CA TYR A 415 29.84 -9.16 -17.29
C TYR A 415 29.84 -8.99 -18.80
N VAL A 416 30.89 -9.52 -19.44
CA VAL A 416 31.07 -9.51 -20.90
C VAL A 416 31.23 -10.92 -21.44
N ASN A 417 31.32 -11.07 -22.76
CA ASN A 417 31.52 -12.35 -23.43
C ASN A 417 30.47 -13.43 -23.06
N GLY A 418 29.21 -13.00 -22.99
CA GLY A 418 28.08 -13.87 -22.64
C GLY A 418 28.10 -14.31 -21.17
N ASN A 419 28.33 -13.36 -20.27
CA ASN A 419 28.39 -13.56 -18.81
C ASN A 419 29.54 -14.47 -18.31
N LYS A 420 30.60 -14.66 -19.10
CA LYS A 420 31.73 -15.56 -18.77
C LYS A 420 32.95 -14.85 -18.20
N GLU A 421 33.03 -13.54 -18.40
CA GLU A 421 34.15 -12.71 -17.94
C GLU A 421 33.61 -11.48 -17.22
N SER A 422 34.38 -10.98 -16.25
CA SER A 422 34.09 -9.71 -15.57
C SER A 422 34.19 -8.56 -16.57
N GLY A 423 33.19 -7.69 -16.60
CA GLY A 423 33.20 -6.48 -17.42
C GLY A 423 33.78 -5.25 -16.70
N PHE A 424 34.24 -5.42 -15.46
CA PHE A 424 35.10 -4.43 -14.81
C PHE A 424 36.45 -4.39 -15.54
N ASN A 425 36.69 -3.33 -16.32
CA ASN A 425 38.01 -3.02 -16.84
C ASN A 425 38.98 -2.73 -15.68
N GLU A 426 40.25 -3.11 -15.81
CA GLU A 426 41.34 -2.66 -14.90
C GLU A 426 41.53 -1.14 -14.92
#